data_AF-A0A2D6P812-F1
#
_entry.id   AF-A0A2D6P812-F1
#
_cell.length_a   1.000
_cell.length_b   1.000
_cell.length_c   1.000
_cell.angle_alpha   90.00
_cell.angle_beta   90.00
_cell.angle_gamma   90.00
#
_symmetry.space_group_name_H-M   'P 1'
#
loop_
_entity.id
_entity.type
_entity.pdbx_description
1 polymer ?
#
loop_
_entity_poly.entity_id
_entity_poly.type
_entity_poly.pdbx_seq_one_letter_code
_entity_poly.pdbx_strand_id
1 'polypeptide(L)' 'MDSKTRVERQDTRVWAIEQLLILEGFLDPRMYECADYYASAYASQIRDDLYTLWTEWKNDNPSSNPQVINRL' A
#
# COMPACT_ATOMS: atom_id res chain seq x y z
N MET A 1 -23.98 -3.96 9.86
CA MET A 1 -23.27 -2.76 9.33
C MET A 1 -23.17 -2.97 7.83
N ASP A 2 -23.74 -2.08 7.02
CA ASP A 2 -23.77 -2.22 5.57
C ASP A 2 -22.34 -2.04 5.00
N SER A 3 -21.93 -2.87 4.05
CA SER A 3 -20.58 -2.87 3.48
C SER A 3 -20.24 -1.55 2.79
N LYS A 4 -21.24 -0.83 2.28
CA LYS A 4 -21.04 0.51 1.71
C LYS A 4 -20.63 1.54 2.76
N THR A 5 -21.14 1.41 3.99
CA THR A 5 -20.78 2.31 5.10
C THR A 5 -19.37 2.05 5.65
N ARG A 6 -18.72 0.93 5.27
CA ARG A 6 -17.36 0.59 5.68
C ARG A 6 -16.31 1.29 4.81
N VAL A 7 -16.57 1.41 3.51
CA VAL A 7 -15.65 2.04 2.54
C VAL A 7 -15.53 3.55 2.80
N GLU A 8 -16.64 4.25 3.05
CA GLU A 8 -16.65 5.70 3.30
C GLU A 8 -16.01 6.13 4.62
N ARG A 9 -15.70 5.19 5.52
CA ARG A 9 -15.10 5.45 6.84
C ARG A 9 -13.68 4.92 7.00
N GLN A 10 -13.17 4.19 6.02
CA GLN A 10 -11.86 3.59 6.15
C GLN A 10 -10.80 4.66 5.95
N ASP A 11 -9.89 4.76 6.91
CA ASP A 11 -8.72 5.61 6.82
C ASP A 11 -7.87 5.26 5.58
N THR A 12 -7.42 6.27 4.84
CA THR A 12 -6.69 6.08 3.58
C THR A 12 -5.42 5.27 3.76
N ARG A 13 -4.71 5.40 4.90
CA ARG A 13 -3.50 4.62 5.18
C ARG A 13 -3.86 3.15 5.38
N VAL A 14 -4.94 2.86 6.12
CA VAL A 14 -5.42 1.48 6.32
C VAL A 14 -5.85 0.87 4.99
N TRP A 15 -6.63 1.61 4.21
CA TRP A 15 -7.05 1.18 2.88
C TRP A 15 -5.85 0.86 1.98
N ALA A 16 -4.83 1.72 1.96
CA ALA A 16 -3.64 1.54 1.15
C ALA A 16 -2.88 0.26 1.54
N ILE A 17 -2.65 0.01 2.83
CA ILE A 17 -1.99 -1.23 3.29
C ILE A 17 -2.78 -2.46 2.86
N GLU A 18 -4.11 -2.46 3.00
CA GLU A 18 -4.94 -3.58 2.56
C GLU A 18 -4.82 -3.84 1.05
N GLN A 19 -4.84 -2.78 0.23
CA GLN A 19 -4.69 -2.93 -1.22
C GLN A 19 -3.30 -3.44 -1.63
N LEU A 20 -2.24 -3.03 -0.93
CA LEU A 20 -0.88 -3.51 -1.17
C LEU A 20 -0.70 -4.97 -0.75
N LEU A 21 -1.30 -5.37 0.39
CA LEU A 21 -1.33 -6.77 0.83
C LEU A 21 -2.05 -7.67 -0.17
N ILE A 22 -3.17 -7.19 -0.73
CA ILE A 22 -3.91 -7.92 -1.78
C ILE A 22 -3.06 -8.07 -3.04
N LEU A 23 -2.28 -7.05 -3.42
CA LEU A 23 -1.43 -7.06 -4.61
C LEU A 23 -0.24 -8.02 -4.46
N GLU A 24 0.52 -7.90 -3.38
CA GLU A 24 1.79 -8.61 -3.20
C GLU A 24 1.61 -9.98 -2.54
N GLY A 25 0.50 -10.20 -1.82
CA GLY A 25 0.25 -11.45 -1.10
C GLY A 25 1.09 -11.64 0.16
N PHE A 26 1.84 -10.62 0.59
CA PHE A 26 2.59 -10.61 1.84
C PHE A 26 2.81 -9.19 2.35
N LEU A 27 3.11 -9.07 3.64
CA LEU A 27 3.42 -7.79 4.27
C LEU A 27 4.91 -7.45 4.08
N ASP A 28 5.20 -6.50 3.18
CA ASP A 28 6.51 -5.85 3.10
C ASP A 28 6.55 -4.67 4.08
N PRO A 29 7.57 -4.56 4.97
CA PRO A 29 7.67 -3.43 5.90
C PRO A 29 7.61 -2.04 5.25
N ARG A 30 8.08 -1.90 4.01
CA ARG A 30 8.05 -0.63 3.27
C ARG A 30 6.61 -0.18 2.92
N MET A 31 5.63 -1.09 2.96
CA MET A 31 4.23 -0.76 2.74
C MET A 31 3.72 0.25 3.77
N TYR A 32 4.23 0.23 5.01
CA TYR A 32 3.81 1.19 6.04
C TYR A 32 4.20 2.62 5.67
N GLU A 33 5.43 2.82 5.21
CA GLU A 33 5.95 4.13 4.81
C GLU A 33 5.29 4.61 3.51
N CYS A 34 5.14 3.71 2.54
CA CYS A 34 4.45 4.00 1.28
C CYS A 34 2.97 4.39 1.51
N ALA A 35 2.28 3.68 2.42
CA ALA A 35 0.89 3.98 2.74
C ALA A 35 0.73 5.29 3.51
N ASP A 36 1.69 5.63 4.38
CA ASP A 36 1.70 6.91 5.09
C ASP A 36 1.92 8.08 4.12
N TYR A 37 2.88 7.93 3.20
CA TYR A 37 3.08 8.88 2.13
C TYR A 37 1.84 9.01 1.24
N TYR A 38 1.23 7.90 0.83
CA TYR A 38 0.01 7.92 0.03
C TYR A 38 -1.15 8.65 0.74
N ALA A 39 -1.36 8.38 2.03
CA ALA A 39 -2.42 9.02 2.81
C ALA A 39 -2.19 10.52 3.05
N SER A 40 -0.93 10.96 3.07
CA SER A 40 -0.58 12.38 3.25
C SER A 40 -0.58 13.17 1.94
N ALA A 41 -0.20 12.55 0.82
CA ALA A 41 -0.11 13.19 -0.49
C ALA A 41 -1.41 13.11 -1.30
N TYR A 42 -2.26 12.12 -1.04
CA TYR A 42 -3.48 11.87 -1.81
C TYR A 42 -4.72 11.84 -0.92
N ALA A 43 -5.78 12.50 -1.37
CA ALA A 43 -7.07 12.53 -0.67
C ALA A 43 -8.05 11.44 -1.14
N SER A 44 -7.69 10.65 -2.14
CA SER A 44 -8.58 9.68 -2.80
C SER A 44 -8.01 8.28 -2.82
N GLN A 45 -8.85 7.29 -2.52
CA GLN A 45 -8.53 5.85 -2.53
C GLN A 45 -8.54 5.28 -3.96
N ILE A 46 -7.50 5.58 -4.75
CA ILE A 46 -7.37 5.15 -6.16
C ILE A 46 -6.29 4.08 -6.29
N ARG A 47 -6.67 2.85 -6.69
CA ARG A 47 -5.76 1.70 -6.70
C ARG A 47 -4.59 1.87 -7.66
N ASP A 48 -4.84 2.40 -8.85
CA ASP A 48 -3.81 2.51 -9.88
C ASP A 48 -2.71 3.51 -9.46
N ASP A 49 -3.09 4.62 -8.84
CA ASP A 49 -2.15 5.60 -8.28
C ASP A 49 -1.32 4.99 -7.16
N LEU A 50 -1.95 4.24 -6.25
CA LEU A 50 -1.27 3.54 -5.16
C LEU A 50 -0.26 2.51 -5.69
N TYR A 51 -0.63 1.75 -6.72
CA TYR A 51 0.24 0.70 -7.27
C TYR A 51 1.40 1.28 -8.09
N THR A 52 1.16 2.39 -8.77
CA THR A 52 2.21 3.18 -9.44
C THR A 52 3.20 3.69 -8.40
N LEU A 53 2.71 4.38 -7.36
CA LEU A 53 3.53 4.84 -6.25
C LEU A 53 4.31 3.70 -5.61
N TRP A 54 3.68 2.56 -5.34
CA TRP A 54 4.36 1.43 -4.71
C TRP A 54 5.49 0.87 -5.57
N THR A 55 5.30 0.84 -6.88
CA THR A 55 6.34 0.39 -7.82
C THR A 55 7.54 1.33 -7.79
N GLU A 56 7.30 2.64 -7.84
CA GLU A 56 8.33 3.67 -7.72
C GLU A 56 9.03 3.59 -6.35
N TRP A 57 8.26 3.47 -5.27
CA TRP A 57 8.77 3.38 -3.90
C TRP A 57 9.74 2.21 -3.72
N LYS A 58 9.43 1.05 -4.30
CA LYS A 58 10.31 -0.13 -4.26
C LYS A 58 11.63 0.09 -4.98
N ASN A 59 11.62 0.84 -6.08
CA ASN A 59 12.83 1.16 -6.85
C ASN A 59 13.72 2.14 -6.08
N ASP A 60 13.11 3.14 -5.46
CA ASP A 60 13.84 4.16 -4.69
C ASP A 60 14.31 3.65 -3.32
N ASN A 61 13.60 2.66 -2.76
CA ASN A 61 13.89 2.07 -1.44
C ASN A 61 14.12 0.56 -1.57
N PRO A 62 15.22 0.11 -2.18
CA PRO A 62 15.49 -1.32 -2.37
C PRO A 62 15.60 -2.05 -1.02
N SER A 63 14.94 -3.19 -0.91
CA SER A 63 15.01 -4.02 0.30
C SER A 63 16.22 -4.95 0.24
N SER A 64 16.97 -5.05 1.33
CA SER A 64 18.01 -6.07 1.52
C SER A 64 17.47 -7.32 2.22
N ASN A 65 16.17 -7.39 2.53
CA ASN A 65 15.58 -8.53 3.21
C ASN A 65 15.49 -9.73 2.24
N PRO A 66 16.19 -10.85 2.51
CA PRO A 66 16.16 -12.02 1.64
C PRO A 66 14.75 -12.60 1.46
N GLN A 67 13.87 -12.48 2.46
CA GLN A 67 12.50 -12.95 2.37
C GLN A 67 11.62 -12.11 1.44
N VAL A 68 12.04 -10.88 1.14
CA VAL A 68 11.39 -9.99 0.17
C VAL A 68 12.01 -10.18 -1.22
N ILE A 69 13.35 -10.22 -1.29
CA ILE A 69 14.09 -10.38 -2.55
C ILE A 69 13.80 -11.73 -3.21
N ASN A 70 13.79 -12.83 -2.44
CA ASN A 70 13.62 -14.19 -2.97
C ASN A 70 12.16 -14.54 -3.31
N ARG A 71 11.24 -13.56 -3.31
CA ARG A 71 9.84 -13.72 -3.74
C ARG A 71 9.59 -13.25 -5.18
N LEU A 72 10.61 -12.71 -5.84
CA LEU A 72 10.66 -12.45 -7.28
C LEU A 72 11.05 -13.72 -8.04
#